data_AF-A0A540R4F7-F1
#
_entry.id   AF-A0A540R4F7-F1
#
_cell.length_a   1.000
_cell.length_b   1.000
_cell.length_c   1.000
_cell.angle_alpha   90.00
_cell.angle_beta   90.00
_cell.angle_gamma   90.00
#
_symmetry.space_group_name_H-M   'P 1'
#
loop_
_entity.id
_entity.type
_entity.pdbx_description
1 polymer ?
#
loop_
_entity_poly.entity_id
_entity_poly.type
_entity_poly.pdbx_seq_one_letter_code
_entity_poly.pdbx_strand_id
1 'polypeptide(L)'
;AELMEELLAGVGLATIVNARNEPMKQYRLKRYFTQAQRDMIAAVQHTCMDPDCKIPFSMCQADHLKAWAKGGETNLDNILMLCEYHNMKKRDGDVYYKGNDGRIYKRREFGPDVPCN
;
A
#
# COMPACT_ATOMS: atom_id res chain seq x y z
N ALA A 1 -9.96 -9.13 10.88
CA ALA A 1 -9.55 -9.92 9.72
C ALA A 1 -9.80 -11.41 9.96
N GLU A 2 -9.48 -11.92 11.17
CA GLU A 2 -9.68 -13.32 11.58
C GLU A 2 -11.06 -13.91 11.27
N LEU A 3 -12.16 -13.22 11.59
CA LEU A 3 -13.52 -13.76 11.33
C LEU A 3 -13.78 -14.07 9.84
N MET A 4 -13.26 -13.23 8.93
CA MET A 4 -13.47 -13.43 7.50
C MET A 4 -12.60 -14.58 6.97
N GLU A 5 -11.40 -14.75 7.53
CA GLU A 5 -10.50 -15.85 7.20
C GLU A 5 -11.06 -17.20 7.69
N GLU A 6 -11.64 -17.23 8.88
CA GLU A 6 -12.27 -18.42 9.45
C GLU A 6 -13.53 -18.84 8.69
N LEU A 7 -14.42 -17.88 8.37
CA LEU A 7 -15.65 -18.15 7.59
C LEU A 7 -15.39 -18.63 6.17
N LEU A 8 -14.22 -18.31 5.60
CA LEU A 8 -13.88 -18.59 4.20
C LEU A 8 -12.78 -19.64 4.07
N ALA A 9 -12.44 -20.32 5.18
CA ALA A 9 -11.47 -21.41 5.25
C ALA A 9 -11.94 -22.62 4.41
N GLY A 10 -11.76 -22.53 3.08
CA GLY A 10 -12.17 -23.54 2.11
C GLY A 10 -12.67 -22.97 0.78
N VAL A 11 -12.97 -21.66 0.71
CA VAL A 11 -13.52 -20.99 -0.49
C VAL A 11 -12.41 -20.59 -1.48
N GLY A 12 -11.14 -20.74 -1.11
CA GLY A 12 -10.00 -20.28 -1.89
C GLY A 12 -9.76 -18.78 -1.70
N LEU A 13 -9.74 -18.00 -2.78
CA LEU A 13 -9.59 -16.54 -2.70
C LEU A 13 -10.95 -15.87 -2.59
N ALA A 14 -11.12 -14.98 -1.61
CA ALA A 14 -12.30 -14.16 -1.45
C ALA A 14 -11.94 -12.68 -1.35
N THR A 15 -12.81 -11.77 -1.77
CA THR A 15 -12.48 -10.33 -1.76
C THR A 15 -13.70 -9.51 -1.38
N ILE A 16 -13.45 -8.33 -0.81
CA ILE A 16 -14.46 -7.31 -0.63
C ILE A 16 -14.55 -6.56 -1.95
N VAL A 17 -15.77 -6.32 -2.43
CA VAL A 17 -16.02 -5.47 -3.59
C VAL A 17 -16.60 -4.13 -3.15
N ASN A 18 -16.29 -3.06 -3.87
CA ASN A 18 -16.96 -1.77 -3.67
C ASN A 18 -18.37 -1.76 -4.30
N ALA A 19 -19.07 -0.62 -4.20
CA ALA A 19 -20.42 -0.45 -4.78
C ALA A 19 -20.47 -0.60 -6.32
N ARG A 20 -19.33 -0.56 -7.01
CA ARG A 20 -19.20 -0.79 -8.47
C ARG A 20 -18.79 -2.23 -8.80
N ASN A 21 -18.84 -3.15 -7.83
CA ASN A 21 -18.38 -4.54 -7.96
C ASN A 21 -16.88 -4.68 -8.28
N GLU A 22 -16.05 -3.71 -7.90
CA GLU A 22 -14.60 -3.76 -8.12
C GLU A 22 -13.89 -4.38 -6.91
N PRO A 23 -12.96 -5.32 -7.09
CA PRO A 23 -12.31 -6.04 -5.99
C PRO A 23 -11.25 -5.18 -5.29
N MET A 24 -11.28 -5.17 -3.95
CA MET A 24 -10.34 -4.42 -3.11
C MET A 24 -9.05 -5.20 -2.82
N LYS A 25 -9.12 -6.53 -2.89
CA LYS A 25 -7.96 -7.43 -2.89
C LYS A 25 -7.87 -8.14 -4.23
N GLN A 26 -6.72 -8.04 -4.89
CA GLN A 26 -6.40 -8.78 -6.12
C GLN A 26 -5.37 -9.89 -5.89
N TYR A 27 -4.88 -10.03 -4.66
CA TYR A 27 -3.88 -11.04 -4.31
C TYR A 27 -2.68 -10.95 -5.25
N ARG A 28 -2.24 -12.08 -5.81
CA ARG A 28 -1.21 -12.13 -6.85
C ARG A 28 -1.76 -12.32 -8.27
N LEU A 29 -3.06 -12.12 -8.49
CA LEU A 29 -3.68 -12.30 -9.81
C LEU A 29 -3.25 -11.21 -10.81
N LYS A 30 -3.01 -9.99 -10.32
CA LYS A 30 -2.52 -8.85 -11.11
C LYS A 30 -1.44 -8.11 -10.35
N ARG A 31 -0.46 -7.56 -11.08
CA ARG A 31 0.63 -6.76 -10.50
C ARG A 31 0.19 -5.34 -10.17
N TYR A 32 -0.61 -4.71 -11.02
CA TYR A 32 -0.91 -3.28 -10.90
C TYR A 32 -2.21 -3.04 -10.14
N PHE A 33 -2.20 -2.05 -9.24
CA PHE A 33 -3.39 -1.60 -8.52
C PHE A 33 -4.43 -1.02 -9.48
N THR A 34 -5.70 -1.24 -9.17
CA THR A 34 -6.83 -0.67 -9.93
C THR A 34 -7.06 0.79 -9.56
N GLN A 35 -7.81 1.52 -10.41
CA GLN A 35 -8.25 2.87 -10.05
C GLN A 35 -9.10 2.87 -8.78
N ALA A 36 -9.97 1.87 -8.60
CA ALA A 36 -10.76 1.71 -7.38
C ALA A 36 -9.90 1.56 -6.11
N GLN A 37 -8.80 0.82 -6.18
CA GLN A 37 -7.86 0.69 -5.06
C GLN A 37 -7.15 2.01 -4.78
N ARG A 38 -6.79 2.78 -5.82
CA ARG A 38 -6.23 4.12 -5.66
C ARG A 38 -7.24 5.07 -5.01
N ASP A 39 -8.48 5.09 -5.49
CA ASP A 39 -9.56 5.93 -4.95
C ASP A 39 -9.77 5.66 -3.45
N MET A 40 -9.74 4.40 -3.03
CA MET A 40 -9.87 4.02 -1.61
C MET A 40 -8.71 4.52 -0.75
N ILE A 41 -7.48 4.51 -1.27
CA ILE A 41 -6.30 4.96 -0.51
C ILE A 41 -6.24 6.49 -0.42
N ALA A 42 -6.84 7.21 -1.37
CA ALA A 42 -6.98 8.65 -1.29
C ALA A 42 -7.73 9.12 -0.04
N ALA A 43 -8.52 8.26 0.62
CA ALA A 43 -9.19 8.56 1.88
C ALA A 43 -8.26 8.58 3.10
N VAL A 44 -7.05 8.00 3.00
CA VAL A 44 -6.08 7.88 4.10
C VAL A 44 -4.71 8.45 3.78
N GLN A 45 -4.36 8.60 2.50
CA GLN A 45 -3.13 9.25 2.03
C GLN A 45 -3.51 10.45 1.18
N HIS A 46 -3.10 11.66 1.59
CA HIS A 46 -3.42 12.89 0.87
C HIS A 46 -2.22 13.49 0.12
N THR A 47 -1.01 13.11 0.53
CA THR A 47 0.26 13.51 -0.08
C THR A 47 1.16 12.29 -0.27
N CYS A 48 2.32 12.49 -0.90
CA CYS A 48 3.39 11.51 -0.91
C CYS A 48 3.68 11.02 0.52
N MET A 49 3.79 9.71 0.68
CA MET A 49 3.96 9.08 1.99
C MET A 49 5.37 9.23 2.59
N ASP A 50 6.34 9.73 1.81
CA ASP A 50 7.65 10.09 2.37
C ASP A 50 7.51 11.21 3.44
N PRO A 51 8.17 11.09 4.60
CA PRO A 51 8.09 12.07 5.68
C PRO A 51 8.25 13.51 5.18
N ASP A 52 7.36 14.40 5.64
CA ASP A 52 7.36 15.83 5.32
C ASP A 52 7.15 16.21 3.85
N CYS A 53 7.06 15.24 2.92
CA CYS A 53 6.80 15.54 1.52
C CYS A 53 5.36 16.03 1.28
N LYS A 54 5.20 17.19 0.63
CA LYS A 54 3.88 17.81 0.39
C LYS A 54 3.36 17.66 -1.04
N ILE A 55 4.00 16.83 -1.87
CA ILE A 55 3.50 16.54 -3.22
C ILE A 55 2.12 15.88 -3.10
N PRO A 56 1.10 16.41 -3.79
CA PRO A 56 -0.27 15.92 -3.64
C PRO A 56 -0.41 14.48 -4.15
N PHE A 57 -1.35 13.73 -3.57
CA PHE A 57 -1.70 12.36 -3.96
C PHE A 57 -1.93 12.19 -5.46
N SER A 58 -2.54 13.19 -6.12
CA SER A 58 -2.82 13.17 -7.56
C SER A 58 -1.56 13.08 -8.43
N MET A 59 -0.41 13.49 -7.90
CA MET A 59 0.91 13.39 -8.54
C MET A 59 1.72 12.18 -8.05
N CYS A 60 1.13 11.32 -7.22
CA CYS A 60 1.79 10.14 -6.66
C CYS A 60 1.51 8.88 -7.49
N GLN A 61 2.51 8.02 -7.51
CA GLN A 61 2.50 6.68 -8.10
C GLN A 61 2.19 5.65 -7.00
N ALA A 62 1.38 4.66 -7.34
CA ALA A 62 1.13 3.52 -6.47
C ALA A 62 2.28 2.50 -6.56
N ASP A 63 2.83 2.12 -5.43
CA ASP A 63 3.83 1.05 -5.32
C ASP A 63 3.48 0.11 -4.16
N HIS A 64 4.06 -1.09 -4.15
CA HIS A 64 3.85 -2.06 -3.08
C HIS A 64 4.80 -1.81 -1.91
N LEU A 65 4.32 -1.83 -0.66
CA LEU A 65 5.16 -1.84 0.56
C LEU A 65 6.12 -3.03 0.53
N LYS A 66 5.58 -4.26 0.48
CA LYS A 66 6.31 -5.46 0.09
C LYS A 66 6.28 -5.56 -1.43
N ALA A 67 7.43 -5.39 -2.07
CA ALA A 67 7.54 -5.44 -3.53
C ALA A 67 6.85 -6.68 -4.13
N TRP A 68 6.09 -6.49 -5.21
CA TRP A 68 5.39 -7.59 -5.90
C TRP A 68 6.33 -8.73 -6.34
N ALA A 69 7.52 -8.37 -6.83
CA ALA A 69 8.57 -9.33 -7.22
C ALA A 69 9.13 -10.14 -6.04
N LYS A 70 8.96 -9.64 -4.80
CA LYS A 70 9.34 -10.33 -3.55
C LYS A 70 8.13 -11.01 -2.88
N GLY A 71 7.08 -11.29 -3.64
CA GLY A 71 5.89 -11.99 -3.14
C GLY A 71 4.83 -11.08 -2.51
N GLY A 72 4.90 -9.76 -2.68
CA GLY A 72 3.83 -8.85 -2.23
C GLY A 72 2.55 -8.98 -3.05
N GLU A 73 1.40 -8.74 -2.42
CA GLU A 73 0.09 -8.82 -3.05
C GLU A 73 -0.44 -7.44 -3.45
N THR A 74 -1.31 -7.39 -4.45
CA THR A 74 -1.97 -6.17 -4.91
C THR A 74 -3.27 -5.95 -4.12
N ASN A 75 -3.09 -5.59 -2.85
CA ASN A 75 -4.16 -5.37 -1.88
C ASN A 75 -3.97 -3.99 -1.21
N LEU A 76 -5.05 -3.43 -0.66
CA LEU A 76 -5.06 -2.11 0.01
C LEU A 76 -4.12 -2.00 1.21
N ASP A 77 -3.79 -3.10 1.87
CA ASP A 77 -2.85 -3.13 3.00
C ASP A 77 -1.39 -3.08 2.57
N ASN A 78 -1.10 -3.37 1.29
CA ASN A 78 0.24 -3.42 0.72
C ASN A 78 0.53 -2.27 -0.27
N ILE A 79 -0.38 -1.32 -0.44
CA ILE A 79 -0.18 -0.15 -1.32
C ILE A 79 0.46 1.03 -0.57
N LEU A 80 1.32 1.76 -1.27
CA LEU A 80 1.99 2.97 -0.82
C LEU A 80 1.98 4.00 -1.96
N MET A 81 1.60 5.24 -1.67
CA MET A 81 1.61 6.32 -2.67
C MET A 81 2.81 7.23 -2.47
N LEU A 82 3.69 7.31 -3.47
CA LEU A 82 4.88 8.15 -3.44
C LEU A 82 4.94 9.04 -4.68
N CYS A 83 5.48 10.26 -4.54
CA CYS A 83 5.81 11.05 -5.72
C CYS A 83 6.91 10.34 -6.54
N GLU A 84 7.09 10.73 -7.81
CA GLU A 84 8.08 10.12 -8.69
C GLU A 84 9.48 10.04 -8.06
N TYR A 85 9.93 11.13 -7.41
CA TYR A 85 11.23 11.19 -6.74
C TYR A 85 11.36 10.16 -5.61
N HIS A 86 10.40 10.09 -4.68
CA HIS A 86 10.48 9.15 -3.55
C HIS A 86 10.19 7.71 -3.97
N ASN A 87 9.39 7.50 -5.01
CA ASN A 87 9.21 6.17 -5.59
C ASN A 87 10.52 5.65 -6.21
N MET A 88 11.27 6.54 -6.87
CA MET A 88 12.63 6.23 -7.33
C MET A 88 13.56 5.92 -6.15
N LYS A 89 13.54 6.70 -5.07
CA LYS A 89 14.35 6.42 -3.87
C LYS A 89 14.02 5.07 -3.23
N LYS A 90 12.74 4.69 -3.19
CA LYS A 90 12.29 3.36 -2.74
C LYS A 90 12.90 2.23 -3.57
N ARG A 91 12.94 2.40 -4.89
CA ARG A 91 13.60 1.44 -5.79
C ARG A 91 15.11 1.34 -5.50
N ASP A 92 15.74 2.46 -5.20
CA ASP A 92 17.18 2.56 -4.99
C ASP A 92 17.63 2.16 -3.56
N GLY A 93 16.70 1.96 -2.62
CA GLY A 93 17.02 1.38 -1.32
C GLY A 93 16.15 1.83 -0.15
N ASP A 94 15.39 2.93 -0.27
CA ASP A 94 14.55 3.39 0.83
C ASP A 94 13.51 2.33 1.19
N VAL A 95 13.38 2.04 2.49
CA VAL A 95 12.46 1.02 3.02
C VAL A 95 11.32 1.70 3.76
N TYR A 96 10.11 1.31 3.39
CA TYR A 96 8.87 1.71 4.05
C TYR A 96 8.17 0.45 4.56
N TYR A 97 7.58 0.52 5.75
CA TYR A 97 6.85 -0.60 6.33
C TYR A 97 5.66 -0.13 7.14
N LYS A 98 4.68 -1.01 7.32
CA LYS A 98 3.53 -0.76 8.19
C LYS A 98 3.84 -1.27 9.59
N GLY A 99 3.76 -0.38 10.59
CA GLY A 99 3.93 -0.72 12.00
C GLY A 99 2.72 -1.46 12.57
N ASN A 100 2.87 -1.99 13.77
CA ASN A 100 1.79 -2.68 14.49
C ASN A 100 0.65 -1.72 14.90
N ASP A 101 0.92 -0.42 14.96
CA ASP A 101 -0.08 0.63 15.18
C ASP A 101 -0.86 0.99 13.90
N GLY A 102 -0.56 0.31 12.78
CA GLY A 102 -1.20 0.52 11.50
C GLY A 102 -0.66 1.70 10.70
N ARG A 103 0.29 2.48 11.22
CA ARG A 103 0.93 3.59 10.50
C ARG A 103 2.04 3.10 9.60
N ILE A 104 2.41 3.93 8.62
CA ILE A 104 3.56 3.66 7.75
C ILE A 104 4.78 4.38 8.33
N TYR A 105 5.93 3.73 8.30
CA TYR A 105 7.21 4.26 8.74
C TYR A 105 8.23 4.15 7.63
N LYS A 106 9.13 5.14 7.58
CA LYS A 106 10.34 5.09 6.76
C LYS A 106 11.51 4.66 7.64
N ARG A 107 12.22 3.62 7.21
CA ARG A 107 13.44 3.16 7.87
C ARG A 107 14.56 4.18 7.67
N ARG A 108 15.27 4.50 8.75
CA ARG A 108 16.49 5.32 8.66
C ARG A 108 17.73 4.46 8.75
N GLU A 109 18.79 4.88 8.08
CA GLU A 109 20.11 4.26 8.23
C GLU A 109 20.65 4.48 9.65
N PHE A 110 20.40 5.67 10.19
CA PHE A 110 20.81 6.08 11.54
C PHE A 110 19.65 6.69 12.32
N GLY A 111 19.56 6.33 13.60
CA GLY A 111 18.53 6.82 14.51
C GLY A 111 17.21 6.05 14.38
N PRO A 112 16.15 6.52 15.07
CA PRO A 112 14.85 5.87 15.04
C PRO A 112 14.16 6.04 13.68
N ASP A 113 13.37 5.03 13.31
CA ASP A 113 12.48 5.09 12.16
C ASP A 113 11.43 6.19 12.37
N VAL A 114 11.07 6.87 11.29
CA VAL A 114 10.19 8.04 11.35
C VAL A 114 8.81 7.71 10.78
N PRO A 115 7.73 8.22 11.39
CA PRO A 115 6.40 8.07 10.83
C PRO A 115 6.33 8.79 9.48
N CYS A 116 5.68 8.15 8.53
CA CYS A 116 5.28 8.74 7.26
C CYS A 116 4.09 9.69 7.45
N ASN A 117 3.78 10.44 6.38
CA ASN A 117 2.60 11.33 6.34
C ASN A 117 1.27 10.59 6.54
#